data_AF-A0A1H6NR38-F1
#
_entry.id   AF-A0A1H6NR38-F1
#
_cell.length_a   1.000
_cell.length_b   1.000
_cell.length_c   1.000
_cell.angle_alpha   90.00
_cell.angle_beta   90.00
_cell.angle_gamma   90.00
#
_symmetry.space_group_name_H-M   'P 1'
#
loop_
_entity.id
_entity.type
_entity.pdbx_description
1 polymer ?
#
loop_
_entity_poly.entity_id
_entity_poly.type
_entity_poly.pdbx_seq_one_letter_code
_entity_poly.pdbx_strand_id
1 'polypeptide(L)'
;MNIECPHCNTENTIENADNIHCHKCEKSFKGFAFRKYKTSIIGTGVALMLGAYAGQKVDGHFFEPKRYSTAAIYEIVSYCANPTEGLFTQARQQKLAETCICALNKTMSQISEVELKTRSSEFKKLFNQHVAVCR
;
A
#
# COMPACT_ATOMS: atom_id res chain seq x y z
N MET A 1 38.01 10.82 -12.48
CA MET A 1 36.58 11.16 -12.65
C MET A 1 35.96 10.11 -13.55
N ASN A 2 34.82 9.53 -13.18
CA ASN A 2 34.16 8.54 -14.03
C ASN A 2 33.14 9.26 -14.90
N ILE A 3 33.27 9.11 -16.23
CA ILE A 3 32.31 9.64 -17.18
C ILE A 3 31.78 8.50 -18.04
N GLU A 4 30.51 8.57 -18.39
CA GLU A 4 29.91 7.61 -19.31
C GLU A 4 30.09 8.07 -20.75
N CYS A 5 30.46 7.14 -21.63
CA CYS A 5 30.62 7.45 -23.05
C CYS A 5 29.27 7.66 -23.73
N PRO A 6 29.00 8.84 -24.34
CA PRO A 6 27.73 9.12 -25.00
C PRO A 6 27.50 8.27 -26.26
N HIS A 7 28.53 7.59 -26.76
CA HIS A 7 28.45 6.74 -27.94
C HIS A 7 28.20 5.26 -27.64
N CYS A 8 28.55 4.78 -26.44
CA CYS A 8 28.49 3.34 -26.13
C CYS A 8 28.12 3.01 -24.69
N ASN A 9 27.66 3.99 -23.90
CA ASN A 9 27.22 3.84 -22.51
C ASN A 9 28.21 3.07 -21.62
N THR A 10 29.50 3.18 -21.93
CA THR A 10 30.55 2.51 -21.17
C THR A 10 31.19 3.52 -20.25
N GLU A 11 31.37 3.14 -18.99
CA GLU A 11 32.01 3.97 -17.97
C GLU A 11 33.52 4.06 -18.26
N ASN A 12 34.07 5.26 -18.24
CA ASN A 12 35.48 5.52 -18.48
C ASN A 12 36.03 6.36 -17.32
N THR A 13 37.14 5.93 -16.74
CA THR A 13 37.86 6.71 -15.73
C THR A 13 38.85 7.64 -16.43
N ILE A 14 38.67 8.94 -16.24
CA ILE A 14 39.52 9.96 -16.80
C ILE A 14 40.31 10.62 -15.69
N GLU A 15 41.63 10.70 -15.86
CA GLU A 15 42.52 11.34 -14.90
C GLU A 15 42.92 12.76 -15.33
N ASN A 16 43.01 13.07 -16.64
CA ASN A 16 43.40 14.40 -17.15
C ASN A 16 42.59 14.84 -18.38
N ALA A 17 42.44 16.17 -18.56
CA ALA A 17 41.43 16.80 -19.41
C ALA A 17 41.76 16.91 -20.91
N ASP A 18 42.93 16.49 -21.37
CA ASP A 18 43.35 16.71 -22.75
C ASP A 18 43.34 15.41 -23.57
N ASN A 19 42.55 15.41 -24.66
CA ASN A 19 42.40 14.33 -25.65
C ASN A 19 41.97 12.96 -25.09
N ILE A 20 40.85 12.94 -24.37
CA ILE A 20 40.32 11.66 -23.89
C ILE A 20 39.57 10.95 -25.04
N HIS A 21 39.87 9.66 -25.20
CA HIS A 21 39.14 8.71 -26.03
C HIS A 21 38.47 7.66 -25.15
N CYS A 22 37.32 7.13 -25.58
CA CYS A 22 36.70 6.02 -24.87
C CYS A 22 37.54 4.75 -25.02
N HIS A 23 37.80 4.03 -23.93
CA HIS A 23 38.59 2.81 -23.92
C HIS A 23 37.97 1.66 -24.76
N LYS A 24 36.68 1.76 -25.11
CA LYS A 24 35.94 0.69 -25.80
C LYS A 24 35.72 0.97 -27.27
N CYS A 25 35.40 2.21 -27.62
CA CYS A 25 35.04 2.58 -28.98
C CYS A 25 36.01 3.57 -29.62
N GLU A 26 37.05 3.99 -28.90
CA GLU A 26 38.11 4.93 -29.33
C GLU A 26 37.62 6.31 -29.79
N LYS A 27 36.30 6.56 -29.74
CA LYS A 27 35.70 7.84 -30.07
C LYS A 27 36.10 8.89 -29.06
N SER A 28 36.40 10.09 -29.56
CA SER A 28 36.80 11.23 -28.76
C SER A 28 35.62 11.79 -27.96
N PHE A 29 35.90 12.26 -26.75
CA PHE A 29 34.94 13.02 -25.93
C PHE A 29 34.89 14.52 -26.30
N LYS A 30 35.63 14.96 -27.33
CA LYS A 30 35.74 16.36 -27.78
C LYS A 30 34.38 16.85 -28.32
N GLY A 31 33.88 17.95 -27.73
CA GLY A 31 32.57 18.54 -28.07
C GLY A 31 31.45 18.27 -27.07
N PHE A 32 31.67 17.38 -26.09
CA PHE A 32 30.73 17.14 -25.00
C PHE A 32 31.13 17.93 -23.74
N ALA A 33 30.20 18.71 -23.18
CA ALA A 33 30.41 19.45 -21.95
C ALA A 33 30.07 18.58 -20.73
N PHE A 34 31.09 18.05 -20.05
CA PHE A 34 30.91 17.30 -18.81
C PHE A 34 30.93 18.29 -17.63
N ARG A 35 29.75 18.64 -17.12
CA ARG A 35 29.61 19.56 -15.99
C ARG A 35 30.08 18.84 -14.72
N LYS A 36 31.15 19.33 -14.07
CA LYS A 36 31.58 18.90 -12.73
C LYS A 36 30.45 19.19 -11.73
N TYR A 37 29.61 18.21 -11.41
CA TYR A 37 28.70 18.31 -10.28
C TYR A 37 29.50 18.04 -9.00
N LYS A 38 29.77 19.11 -8.24
CA LYS A 38 30.38 19.03 -6.91
C LYS A 38 29.33 18.43 -5.97
N THR A 39 29.43 17.13 -5.69
CA THR A 39 28.56 16.41 -4.76
C THR A 39 28.88 16.81 -3.33
N SER A 40 28.25 17.89 -2.86
CA SER A 40 28.01 18.12 -1.44
C SER A 40 26.86 19.11 -1.34
N ILE A 41 25.94 18.91 -0.40
CA ILE A 41 24.71 19.72 -0.18
C ILE A 41 23.46 19.30 -1.00
N ILE A 42 23.24 18.00 -1.22
CA ILE A 42 21.88 17.46 -1.47
C ILE A 42 21.56 16.41 -0.40
N GLY A 43 21.81 16.74 0.87
CA GLY A 43 21.82 15.77 1.97
C GLY A 43 20.62 15.80 2.91
N THR A 44 19.84 16.87 2.95
CA THR A 44 18.81 17.03 4.01
C THR A 44 17.47 17.54 3.50
N GLY A 45 17.45 18.52 2.59
CA GLY A 45 16.20 19.10 2.07
C GLY A 45 15.37 18.14 1.20
N VAL A 46 16.01 17.35 0.33
CA VAL A 46 15.31 16.40 -0.55
C VAL A 46 14.78 15.20 0.24
N ALA A 47 15.52 14.73 1.25
CA ALA A 47 15.06 13.67 2.14
C ALA A 47 13.84 14.11 3.00
N LEU A 48 13.82 15.36 3.47
CA LEU A 48 12.67 15.94 4.18
C LEU A 48 11.42 16.07 3.29
N MET A 49 11.58 16.48 2.04
CA MET A 49 10.46 16.59 1.09
C MET A 49 9.93 15.22 0.65
N LEU A 50 10.81 14.23 0.43
CA LEU A 50 10.41 12.85 0.17
C LEU A 50 9.72 12.24 1.39
N GLY A 51 10.20 12.53 2.61
CA GLY A 51 9.57 12.10 3.86
C GLY A 51 8.17 12.70 4.05
N ALA A 52 7.97 13.99 3.74
CA ALA A 52 6.66 14.63 3.83
C ALA A 52 5.67 14.11 2.79
N TYR A 53 6.12 13.91 1.54
CA TYR A 53 5.27 13.40 0.45
C TYR A 53 4.96 11.90 0.60
N ALA A 54 5.91 11.12 1.12
CA ALA A 54 5.68 9.74 1.49
C ALA A 54 4.69 9.68 2.66
N GLY A 55 4.98 10.36 3.79
CA GLY A 55 4.17 10.35 5.02
C GLY A 55 2.67 10.55 4.78
N GLN A 56 2.30 11.55 3.97
CA GLN A 56 0.89 11.80 3.65
C GLN A 56 0.20 10.69 2.83
N LYS A 57 0.95 9.84 2.11
CA LYS A 57 0.42 8.69 1.37
C LYS A 57 0.55 7.36 2.12
N VAL A 58 1.46 7.22 3.10
CA VAL A 58 1.67 5.95 3.81
C VAL A 58 0.68 5.74 4.95
N ASP A 59 0.22 6.80 5.60
CA ASP A 59 -0.61 6.69 6.81
C ASP A 59 -1.97 6.01 6.55
N GLY A 60 -2.61 6.25 5.40
CA GLY A 60 -3.95 5.70 5.12
C GLY A 60 -3.98 4.34 4.41
N HIS A 61 -2.87 3.87 3.83
CA HIS A 61 -2.89 2.72 2.91
C HIS A 61 -1.96 1.56 3.28
N PHE A 62 -0.95 1.78 4.13
CA PHE A 62 0.12 0.80 4.33
C PHE A 62 0.23 0.26 5.77
N PHE A 63 -0.18 1.05 6.78
CA PHE A 63 0.03 0.70 8.19
C PHE A 63 -1.22 0.44 9.01
N GLU A 64 -2.39 0.90 8.56
CA GLU A 64 -3.64 0.44 9.16
C GLU A 64 -3.98 -0.94 8.58
N PRO A 65 -4.10 -2.00 9.41
CA PRO A 65 -4.65 -3.25 8.92
C PRO A 65 -5.99 -2.90 8.26
N LYS A 66 -6.24 -3.41 7.06
CA LYS A 66 -7.45 -3.14 6.25
C LYS A 66 -8.71 -3.48 7.05
N ARG A 67 -9.10 -2.59 7.96
CA ARG A 67 -10.29 -2.67 8.79
C ARG A 67 -11.47 -2.36 7.89
N TYR A 68 -12.59 -2.99 8.19
CA TYR A 68 -13.81 -2.66 7.50
C TYR A 68 -14.18 -1.23 7.87
N SER A 69 -14.66 -0.47 6.89
CA SER A 69 -15.25 0.83 7.13
C SER A 69 -16.37 0.72 8.16
N THR A 70 -16.52 1.74 9.02
CA THR A 70 -17.61 1.78 10.01
C THR A 70 -18.98 1.62 9.35
N ALA A 71 -19.13 2.16 8.13
CA ALA A 71 -20.32 2.00 7.32
C ALA A 71 -20.59 0.52 6.97
N ALA A 72 -19.59 -0.20 6.46
CA ALA A 72 -19.73 -1.62 6.14
C ALA A 72 -20.02 -2.47 7.39
N ILE A 73 -19.37 -2.20 8.52
CA ILE A 73 -19.63 -2.87 9.79
C ILE A 73 -21.08 -2.67 10.20
N TYR A 74 -21.55 -1.42 10.18
CA TYR A 74 -22.93 -1.08 10.54
C TYR A 74 -23.94 -1.76 9.61
N GLU A 75 -23.71 -1.72 8.29
CA GLU A 75 -24.60 -2.33 7.29
C GLU A 75 -24.72 -3.85 7.50
N ILE A 76 -23.60 -4.54 7.68
CA ILE A 76 -23.58 -6.00 7.87
C ILE A 76 -24.25 -6.38 9.19
N VAL A 77 -23.91 -5.70 10.29
CA VAL A 77 -24.46 -6.02 11.62
C VAL A 77 -25.94 -5.69 11.68
N SER A 78 -26.38 -4.54 11.16
CA SER A 78 -27.80 -4.16 11.17
C SER A 78 -28.66 -5.12 10.33
N TYR A 79 -28.16 -5.53 9.18
CA TYR A 79 -28.82 -6.54 8.35
C TYR A 79 -28.93 -7.90 9.06
N CYS A 80 -27.86 -8.34 9.71
CA CYS A 80 -27.84 -9.61 10.44
C CYS A 80 -28.72 -9.59 11.71
N ALA A 81 -28.69 -8.48 12.46
CA ALA A 81 -29.34 -8.34 13.76
C ALA A 81 -30.84 -8.02 13.65
N ASN A 82 -31.31 -7.61 12.47
CA ASN A 82 -32.70 -7.27 12.22
C ASN A 82 -33.29 -8.15 11.10
N PRO A 83 -33.51 -9.45 11.35
CA PRO A 83 -34.18 -10.31 10.38
C PRO A 83 -35.60 -9.81 10.15
N THR A 84 -36.02 -9.78 8.88
CA THR A 84 -37.26 -9.20 8.36
C THR A 84 -38.56 -9.74 8.98
N GLU A 85 -38.48 -10.78 9.80
CA GLU A 85 -39.61 -11.54 10.34
C GLU A 85 -39.64 -11.50 11.88
N GLY A 86 -40.21 -10.43 12.45
CA GLY A 86 -40.77 -10.48 13.80
C GLY A 86 -40.51 -9.26 14.68
N LEU A 87 -41.50 -8.97 15.53
CA LEU A 87 -41.32 -8.10 16.69
C LEU A 87 -40.45 -8.84 17.73
N PHE A 88 -39.20 -8.40 17.89
CA PHE A 88 -38.30 -8.93 18.90
C PHE A 88 -38.32 -8.06 20.15
N THR A 89 -38.18 -8.70 21.32
CA THR A 89 -37.89 -7.96 22.55
C THR A 89 -36.53 -7.28 22.45
N GLN A 90 -36.35 -6.15 23.14
CA GLN A 90 -35.08 -5.41 23.15
C GLN A 90 -33.88 -6.32 23.51
N ALA A 91 -34.05 -7.19 24.53
CA ALA A 91 -33.03 -8.14 24.94
C ALA A 91 -32.65 -9.14 23.82
N ARG A 92 -33.63 -9.57 23.01
CA ARG A 92 -33.38 -10.47 21.88
C ARG A 92 -32.68 -9.75 20.72
N GLN A 93 -33.04 -8.50 20.46
CA GLN A 93 -32.34 -7.67 19.47
C GLN A 93 -30.89 -7.42 19.86
N GLN A 94 -30.63 -7.11 21.13
CA GLN A 94 -29.27 -6.92 21.63
C GLN A 94 -28.44 -8.20 21.49
N LYS A 95 -28.98 -9.35 21.88
CA LYS A 95 -28.27 -10.64 21.74
C LYS A 95 -28.00 -11.01 20.28
N LEU A 96 -28.90 -10.68 19.36
CA LEU A 96 -28.67 -10.85 17.92
C LEU A 96 -27.55 -9.94 17.44
N ALA A 97 -27.55 -8.66 17.83
CA ALA A 97 -26.47 -7.73 17.49
C ALA A 97 -25.11 -8.21 18.00
N GLU A 98 -25.03 -8.67 19.25
CA GLU A 98 -23.81 -9.24 19.83
C GLU A 98 -23.31 -10.47 19.04
N THR A 99 -24.24 -11.37 18.65
CA THR A 99 -23.92 -12.54 17.83
C THR A 99 -23.36 -12.12 16.47
N CYS A 100 -24.00 -11.16 15.81
CA CYS A 100 -23.58 -10.66 14.49
C CYS A 100 -22.21 -9.95 14.56
N ILE A 101 -21.95 -9.17 15.62
CA ILE A 101 -20.64 -8.53 15.85
C ILE A 101 -19.56 -9.59 16.07
N CYS A 102 -19.83 -10.61 16.89
CA CYS A 102 -18.91 -11.72 17.11
C CYS A 102 -18.57 -12.43 15.79
N ALA A 103 -19.60 -12.75 14.99
CA ALA A 103 -19.42 -13.42 13.71
C ALA A 103 -18.64 -12.56 12.70
N LEU A 104 -18.95 -11.26 12.65
CA LEU A 104 -18.26 -10.33 11.77
C LEU A 104 -16.78 -10.22 12.13
N ASN A 105 -16.45 -10.05 13.41
CA ASN A 105 -15.06 -9.98 13.89
C ASN A 105 -14.24 -11.21 13.47
N LYS A 106 -14.81 -12.42 13.63
CA LYS A 106 -14.14 -13.66 13.20
C LYS A 106 -13.97 -13.72 11.67
N THR A 107 -14.96 -13.25 10.92
CA THR A 107 -14.91 -13.25 9.45
C THR A 107 -13.90 -12.23 8.91
N MET A 108 -13.82 -11.04 9.51
CA MET A 108 -12.88 -9.97 9.14
C MET A 108 -11.42 -10.39 9.31
N SER A 109 -11.13 -11.36 10.19
CA SER A 109 -9.78 -11.93 10.31
C SER A 109 -9.35 -12.80 9.12
N GLN A 110 -10.30 -13.23 8.29
CA GLN A 110 -10.06 -14.15 7.16
C GLN A 110 -10.31 -13.50 5.79
N ILE A 111 -11.19 -12.49 5.73
CA ILE A 111 -11.59 -11.80 4.51
C ILE A 111 -11.56 -10.30 4.77
N SER A 112 -10.71 -9.58 4.04
CA SER A 112 -10.65 -8.11 4.09
C SER A 112 -11.82 -7.46 3.32
N GLU A 113 -12.14 -6.20 3.62
CA GLU A 113 -13.25 -5.50 2.97
C GLU A 113 -13.09 -5.43 1.43
N VAL A 114 -11.85 -5.27 0.96
CA VAL A 114 -11.51 -5.23 -0.47
C VAL A 114 -11.85 -6.55 -1.18
N GLU A 115 -11.82 -7.67 -0.46
CA GLU A 115 -12.13 -8.99 -0.98
C GLU A 115 -13.62 -9.33 -0.94
N LEU A 116 -14.47 -8.51 -0.31
CA LEU A 116 -15.91 -8.80 -0.21
C LEU A 116 -16.57 -9.00 -1.58
N LYS A 117 -16.15 -8.24 -2.59
CA LYS A 117 -16.69 -8.35 -3.95
C LYS A 117 -16.29 -9.66 -4.62
N THR A 118 -15.03 -10.07 -4.49
CA THR A 118 -14.48 -11.26 -5.16
C THR A 118 -14.76 -12.55 -4.39
N ARG A 119 -14.82 -12.49 -3.06
CA ARG A 119 -15.02 -13.62 -2.14
C ARG A 119 -16.37 -13.55 -1.43
N SER A 120 -17.39 -12.95 -2.05
CA SER A 120 -18.71 -12.73 -1.44
C SER A 120 -19.40 -14.03 -0.96
N SER A 121 -19.30 -15.11 -1.73
CA SER A 121 -19.86 -16.43 -1.39
C SER A 121 -19.16 -17.04 -0.18
N GLU A 122 -17.84 -16.92 -0.14
CA GLU A 122 -17.01 -17.40 0.96
C GLU A 122 -17.26 -16.58 2.23
N PHE A 123 -17.37 -15.26 2.10
CA PHE A 123 -17.76 -14.37 3.20
C PHE A 123 -19.09 -14.80 3.81
N LYS A 124 -20.13 -14.99 2.99
CA LYS A 124 -21.44 -15.45 3.48
C LYS A 124 -21.34 -16.79 4.19
N LYS A 125 -20.57 -17.74 3.65
CA LYS A 125 -20.35 -19.05 4.25
C LYS A 125 -19.66 -18.95 5.62
N LEU A 126 -18.52 -18.27 5.69
CA LEU A 126 -17.76 -18.09 6.93
C LEU A 126 -18.57 -17.31 7.97
N PHE A 127 -19.22 -16.23 7.55
CA PHE A 127 -20.07 -15.43 8.41
C PHE A 127 -21.19 -16.26 9.04
N ASN A 128 -21.94 -17.03 8.23
CA ASN A 128 -23.00 -17.89 8.73
C ASN A 128 -22.48 -19.00 9.67
N GLN A 129 -21.30 -19.57 9.38
CA GLN A 129 -20.64 -20.52 10.27
C GLN A 129 -20.30 -19.87 11.61
N HIS A 130 -19.74 -18.67 11.59
CA HIS A 130 -19.38 -17.95 12.82
C HIS A 130 -20.62 -17.49 13.60
N VAL A 131 -21.72 -17.13 12.93
CA VAL A 131 -23.02 -16.85 13.58
C VAL A 131 -23.49 -18.07 14.38
N ALA A 132 -23.39 -19.28 13.81
CA ALA A 132 -23.79 -20.50 14.51
C ALA A 132 -22.92 -20.78 15.76
N VAL A 133 -21.64 -20.41 15.72
CA VAL A 133 -20.71 -20.59 16.85
C VAL A 133 -20.85 -19.49 17.91
N CYS A 134 -21.26 -18.29 17.54
CA CYS A 134 -21.37 -17.12 18.43
C CYS A 134 -22.75 -17.00 19.13
N ARG A 135 -23.70 -17.88 18.81
CA ARG A 135 -25.08 -17.85 19.32
C ARG A 135 -25.20 -18.44 20.73
#